data_AF-A0A2J0MFY1-F1
#
_entry.id   AF-A0A2J0MFY1-F1
#
_cell.length_a   1.000
_cell.length_b   1.000
_cell.length_c   1.000
_cell.angle_alpha   90.00
_cell.angle_beta   90.00
_cell.angle_gamma   90.00
#
_symmetry.space_group_name_H-M   'P 1'
#
loop_
_entity.id
_entity.type
_entity.pdbx_description
1 polymer ?
#
loop_
_entity_poly.entity_id
_entity_poly.type
_entity_poly.pdbx_seq_one_letter_code
_entity_poly.pdbx_strand_id
1 'polypeptide(L)'
;MVKNNKNLPQTLVLLDSHAIIHRAYHALPEFLSSKGEPTGALYGLCSMLMKIITDLKPDYIVACYDLPQKTFRHEAYDGYKAKRAKTEDALVLQLKNSRQIFEAFDIPIYDAPGFEADDVLGTIVHQINPVRSREGSQRPSTSNGINIIIASGDMDTMQLVDDKKVQVYTLKKGINDTILYDEEKMIDRFGFKPKLLPDYKGLRGDPSDNIIGIKGIGEKTATNLIVNFGTIEEIYKQIKKDEKVFLKKGISPRVLELIKNNEEEALFSKTLAKIRTDAPIDFKLQEKTFWENADLKKIEIMFLVFEFRSLYSRLKSFFEKKQNPDLEEFSKVLGSLGPRTPARPLENSLNQDSVNQEKLQETAIALWLVNSDITNPSLEDILHYANTSSFEEAE
;
A
#
# COMPACT_ATOMS: atom_id res chain seq x y z
N MET A 1 7.48 -29.68 8.40
CA MET A 1 8.54 -29.76 7.35
C MET A 1 7.87 -29.68 5.98
N VAL A 2 7.63 -28.46 5.49
CA VAL A 2 7.12 -28.24 4.13
C VAL A 2 8.30 -28.41 3.18
N LYS A 3 8.16 -29.32 2.22
CA LYS A 3 9.16 -29.51 1.16
C LYS A 3 9.26 -28.21 0.36
N ASN A 4 10.42 -27.55 0.42
CA ASN A 4 10.77 -26.42 -0.42
C ASN A 4 10.60 -26.81 -1.90
N ASN A 5 9.52 -26.37 -2.51
CA ASN A 5 9.31 -26.46 -3.95
C ASN A 5 10.20 -25.40 -4.60
N LYS A 6 11.50 -25.71 -4.77
CA LYS A 6 12.57 -24.83 -5.30
C LYS A 6 12.35 -24.31 -6.75
N ASN A 7 11.16 -24.45 -7.32
CA ASN A 7 10.88 -24.16 -8.73
C ASN A 7 9.74 -23.15 -8.97
N LEU A 8 9.07 -22.63 -7.94
CA LEU A 8 8.09 -21.54 -8.10
C LEU A 8 8.77 -20.18 -7.89
N PRO A 9 8.43 -19.16 -8.69
CA PRO A 9 8.97 -17.82 -8.48
C PRO A 9 8.49 -17.26 -7.14
N GLN A 10 9.42 -16.72 -6.35
CA GLN A 10 9.13 -16.05 -5.09
C GLN A 10 8.41 -14.72 -5.35
N THR A 11 7.62 -14.25 -4.39
CA THR A 11 6.86 -13.01 -4.49
C THR A 11 7.37 -11.98 -3.49
N LEU A 12 7.82 -10.84 -4.00
CA LEU A 12 8.12 -9.65 -3.21
C LEU A 12 6.97 -8.65 -3.32
N VAL A 13 6.38 -8.30 -2.19
CA VAL A 13 5.39 -7.22 -2.11
C VAL A 13 6.07 -5.94 -1.64
N LEU A 14 5.87 -4.86 -2.39
CA LEU A 14 6.31 -3.52 -2.03
C LEU A 14 5.11 -2.68 -1.64
N LEU A 15 5.09 -2.18 -0.41
CA LEU A 15 4.00 -1.38 0.14
C LEU A 15 4.28 0.10 -0.06
N ASP A 16 3.37 0.78 -0.75
CA ASP A 16 3.28 2.24 -0.68
C ASP A 16 2.58 2.64 0.62
N SER A 17 3.38 2.83 1.67
CA SER A 17 2.84 3.00 3.02
C SER A 17 2.01 4.26 3.13
N HIS A 18 2.45 5.36 2.51
CA HIS A 18 1.73 6.62 2.53
C HIS A 18 0.37 6.48 1.82
N ALA A 19 0.33 5.92 0.60
CA ALA A 19 -0.93 5.75 -0.11
C ALA A 19 -1.90 4.82 0.63
N ILE A 20 -1.41 3.74 1.25
CA ILE A 20 -2.21 2.81 2.06
C ILE A 20 -2.79 3.51 3.30
N ILE A 21 -1.97 4.25 4.05
CA ILE A 21 -2.38 4.92 5.29
C ILE A 21 -3.36 6.06 5.01
N HIS A 22 -3.10 6.90 3.99
CA HIS A 22 -4.04 7.95 3.56
C HIS A 22 -5.40 7.37 3.18
N ARG A 23 -5.39 6.25 2.43
CA ARG A 23 -6.63 5.55 2.06
C ARG A 23 -7.36 5.02 3.29
N ALA A 24 -6.65 4.43 4.25
CA ALA A 24 -7.22 3.96 5.49
C ALA A 24 -7.86 5.10 6.30
N TYR A 25 -7.18 6.24 6.40
CA TYR A 25 -7.65 7.44 7.10
C TYR A 25 -8.98 7.96 6.57
N HIS A 26 -9.14 8.04 5.25
CA HIS A 26 -10.37 8.55 4.63
C HIS A 26 -11.50 7.51 4.50
N ALA A 27 -11.17 6.22 4.61
CA ALA A 27 -12.15 5.14 4.46
C ALA A 27 -12.78 4.70 5.79
N LEU A 28 -12.09 4.92 6.91
CA LEU A 28 -12.54 4.52 8.24
C LEU A 28 -12.99 5.73 9.05
N PRO A 29 -13.94 5.55 9.99
CA PRO A 29 -14.29 6.59 10.94
C PRO A 29 -13.11 6.86 11.89
N GLU A 30 -13.15 8.00 12.57
CA GLU A 30 -12.16 8.38 13.55
C GLU A 30 -12.29 7.48 14.79
N PHE A 31 -11.32 6.58 14.98
CA PHE A 31 -11.17 5.80 16.20
C PHE A 31 -10.16 6.48 17.11
N LEU A 32 -10.45 6.48 18.41
CA LEU A 32 -9.56 6.96 19.46
C LEU A 32 -9.20 5.79 20.39
N SER A 33 -7.96 5.74 20.86
CA SER A 33 -7.56 4.86 21.97
C SER A 33 -8.12 5.36 23.29
N SER A 34 -8.01 4.57 24.37
CA SER A 34 -8.33 4.99 25.74
C SER A 34 -7.59 6.27 26.19
N LYS A 35 -6.44 6.57 25.57
CA LYS A 35 -5.64 7.78 25.81
C LYS A 35 -6.06 8.97 24.94
N GLY A 36 -7.09 8.81 24.11
CA GLY A 36 -7.57 9.84 23.18
C GLY A 36 -6.71 10.00 21.92
N GLU A 37 -5.82 9.05 21.61
CA GLU A 37 -4.97 9.12 20.42
C GLU A 37 -5.71 8.56 19.19
N PRO A 38 -5.60 9.20 18.01
CA PRO A 38 -6.24 8.70 16.80
C PRO A 38 -5.58 7.42 16.29
N THR A 39 -6.39 6.37 16.08
CA THR A 39 -5.92 5.03 15.66
C THR A 39 -6.64 4.46 14.44
N GLY A 40 -7.59 5.20 13.85
CA GLY A 40 -8.40 4.75 12.70
C GLY A 40 -7.58 4.31 11.48
N ALA A 41 -6.61 5.10 11.05
CA ALA A 41 -5.75 4.77 9.92
C ALA A 41 -4.79 3.61 10.24
N LEU A 42 -4.33 3.51 11.48
CA LEU A 42 -3.50 2.39 11.96
C LEU A 42 -4.26 1.06 11.90
N TYR A 43 -5.51 1.06 12.36
CA TYR A 43 -6.40 -0.10 12.27
C TYR A 43 -6.62 -0.52 10.80
N GLY A 44 -6.85 0.47 9.93
CA GLY A 44 -7.02 0.24 8.49
C GLY A 44 -5.75 -0.28 7.83
N LEU A 45 -4.57 0.23 8.19
CA LEU A 45 -3.28 -0.27 7.73
C LEU A 45 -3.12 -1.75 8.11
N CYS A 46 -3.34 -2.12 9.38
CA CYS A 46 -3.27 -3.52 9.81
C CYS A 46 -4.26 -4.41 9.03
N SER A 47 -5.50 -3.94 8.85
CA SER A 47 -6.51 -4.67 8.08
C SER A 47 -6.09 -4.90 6.63
N MET A 48 -5.55 -3.87 5.97
CA MET A 48 -5.06 -3.95 4.60
C MET A 48 -3.81 -4.81 4.49
N LEU A 49 -2.86 -4.70 5.43
CA LEU A 49 -1.65 -5.51 5.48
C LEU A 49 -1.99 -6.99 5.62
N MET A 50 -2.87 -7.34 6.57
CA MET A 50 -3.35 -8.71 6.72
C MET A 50 -3.98 -9.21 5.41
N LYS A 51 -4.82 -8.41 4.74
CA LYS A 51 -5.41 -8.76 3.45
C LYS A 51 -4.37 -8.94 2.33
N ILE A 52 -3.35 -8.08 2.27
CA ILE A 52 -2.27 -8.19 1.29
C ILE A 52 -1.50 -9.49 1.49
N ILE A 53 -1.13 -9.81 2.73
CA ILE A 53 -0.48 -11.08 3.07
C ILE A 53 -1.37 -12.25 2.66
N THR A 54 -2.68 -12.09 2.81
CA THR A 54 -3.71 -13.08 2.49
C THR A 54 -3.82 -13.42 1.03
N ASP A 55 -4.04 -12.39 0.24
CA ASP A 55 -4.35 -12.51 -1.17
C ASP A 55 -3.08 -12.89 -1.95
N LEU A 56 -1.93 -12.33 -1.54
CA LEU A 56 -0.70 -12.38 -2.31
C LEU A 56 0.32 -13.40 -1.80
N LYS A 57 0.21 -13.83 -0.54
CA LYS A 57 1.10 -14.83 0.08
C LYS A 57 2.60 -14.53 -0.16
N PRO A 58 3.06 -13.31 0.18
CA PRO A 58 4.40 -12.87 -0.16
C PRO A 58 5.48 -13.71 0.52
N ASP A 59 6.57 -13.98 -0.18
CA ASP A 59 7.82 -14.46 0.42
C ASP A 59 8.57 -13.32 1.11
N TYR A 60 8.46 -12.10 0.57
CA TYR A 60 9.11 -10.90 1.09
C TYR A 60 8.15 -9.71 1.07
N ILE A 61 8.24 -8.84 2.08
CA ILE A 61 7.45 -7.61 2.15
C ILE A 61 8.40 -6.46 2.51
N VAL A 62 8.24 -5.32 1.85
CA VAL A 62 8.99 -4.10 2.13
C VAL A 62 8.04 -2.91 2.15
N ALA A 63 8.21 -2.00 3.11
CA ALA A 63 7.45 -0.78 3.21
C ALA A 63 8.27 0.43 2.71
N CYS A 64 7.70 1.25 1.84
CA CYS A 64 8.30 2.49 1.36
C CYS A 64 7.54 3.71 1.93
N TYR A 65 8.26 4.76 2.29
CA TYR A 65 7.69 5.99 2.87
C TYR A 65 8.17 7.25 2.14
N ASP A 66 7.27 8.23 2.02
CA ASP A 66 7.65 9.60 1.81
C ASP A 66 8.28 10.19 3.08
N LEU A 67 9.13 11.18 2.87
CA LEU A 67 9.69 12.00 3.94
C LEU A 67 9.14 13.43 3.84
N PRO A 68 9.10 14.18 4.96
CA PRO A 68 8.50 15.52 4.97
C PRO A 68 9.29 16.58 4.20
N GLN A 69 10.54 16.30 3.81
CA GLN A 69 11.37 17.23 3.04
C GLN A 69 10.83 17.41 1.62
N LYS A 70 11.15 18.56 1.02
CA LYS A 70 10.92 18.78 -0.41
C LYS A 70 11.67 17.74 -1.24
N THR A 71 11.04 17.33 -2.33
CA THR A 71 11.61 16.41 -3.32
C THR A 71 12.14 17.18 -4.52
N PHE A 72 12.88 16.50 -5.40
CA PHE A 72 13.39 17.10 -6.64
C PHE A 72 12.26 17.72 -7.50
N ARG A 73 11.02 17.20 -7.41
CA ARG A 73 9.85 17.76 -8.10
C ARG A 73 9.44 19.12 -7.53
N HIS A 74 9.50 19.29 -6.21
CA HIS A 74 9.22 20.56 -5.55
C HIS A 74 10.30 21.61 -5.82
N GLU A 75 11.55 21.18 -6.02
CA GLU A 75 12.65 22.07 -6.42
C GLU A 75 12.54 22.48 -7.90
N ALA A 76 12.10 21.56 -8.76
CA ALA A 76 11.90 21.83 -10.18
C ALA A 76 10.65 22.68 -10.47
N TYR A 77 9.58 22.51 -9.70
CA TYR A 77 8.31 23.20 -9.90
C TYR A 77 7.62 23.56 -8.57
N ASP A 78 7.61 24.84 -8.21
CA ASP A 78 6.97 25.34 -6.98
C ASP A 78 5.45 25.04 -6.91
N GLY A 79 4.79 24.88 -8.05
CA GLY A 79 3.37 24.53 -8.12
C GLY A 79 3.08 23.06 -7.86
N TYR A 80 4.09 22.19 -7.82
CA TYR A 80 3.89 20.74 -7.64
C TYR A 80 3.24 20.44 -6.29
N LYS A 81 2.11 19.70 -6.32
CA LYS A 81 1.28 19.38 -5.14
C LYS A 81 0.81 20.59 -4.30
N ALA A 82 1.00 21.83 -4.79
CA ALA A 82 0.71 23.05 -4.04
C ALA A 82 -0.78 23.25 -3.70
N LYS A 83 -1.68 22.58 -4.42
CA LYS A 83 -3.13 22.59 -4.17
C LYS A 83 -3.59 21.50 -3.19
N ARG A 84 -2.70 20.61 -2.75
CA ARG A 84 -3.06 19.59 -1.76
C ARG A 84 -3.30 20.27 -0.42
N ALA A 85 -4.38 19.88 0.25
CA ALA A 85 -4.66 20.34 1.60
C ALA A 85 -3.52 19.93 2.54
N LYS A 86 -3.25 20.76 3.54
CA LYS A 86 -2.30 20.41 4.61
C LYS A 86 -2.79 19.12 5.28
N THR A 87 -1.90 18.15 5.42
CA THR A 87 -2.20 16.90 6.14
C THR A 87 -2.61 17.22 7.58
N GLU A 88 -3.73 16.62 8.01
CA GLU A 88 -4.27 16.79 9.36
C GLU A 88 -3.30 16.22 10.41
N ASP A 89 -3.19 16.89 11.56
CA ASP A 89 -2.23 16.50 12.61
C ASP A 89 -2.49 15.07 13.12
N ALA A 90 -3.75 14.65 13.17
CA ALA A 90 -4.15 13.28 13.50
C ALA A 90 -3.61 12.24 12.51
N LEU A 91 -3.55 12.57 11.22
CA LEU A 91 -2.97 11.70 10.20
C LEU A 91 -1.43 11.72 10.28
N VAL A 92 -0.82 12.88 10.53
CA VAL A 92 0.64 12.98 10.73
C VAL A 92 1.09 12.11 11.90
N LEU A 93 0.35 12.12 13.01
CA LEU A 93 0.64 11.27 14.16
C LEU A 93 0.54 9.78 13.82
N GLN A 94 -0.50 9.38 13.09
CA GLN A 94 -0.67 7.99 12.66
C GLN A 94 0.37 7.55 11.63
N LEU A 95 0.81 8.43 10.71
CA LEU A 95 1.93 8.14 9.81
C LEU A 95 3.21 7.84 10.58
N LYS A 96 3.49 8.57 11.67
CA LYS A 96 4.65 8.28 12.54
C LYS A 96 4.48 6.95 13.27
N ASN A 97 3.33 6.74 13.91
CA ASN A 97 3.06 5.54 14.70
C ASN A 97 2.98 4.26 13.85
N SER A 98 2.61 4.37 12.57
CA SER A 98 2.53 3.23 11.66
C SER A 98 3.85 2.48 11.46
N ARG A 99 5.00 3.13 11.70
CA ARG A 99 6.30 2.46 11.67
C ARG A 99 6.41 1.35 12.72
N GLN A 100 5.76 1.51 13.87
CA GLN A 100 5.71 0.48 14.92
C GLN A 100 4.96 -0.77 14.46
N ILE A 101 3.99 -0.62 13.54
CA ILE A 101 3.28 -1.76 12.94
C ILE A 101 4.24 -2.54 12.06
N PHE A 102 4.96 -1.87 11.15
CA PHE A 102 5.91 -2.54 10.28
C PHE A 102 7.06 -3.20 11.07
N GLU A 103 7.54 -2.56 12.13
CA GLU A 103 8.51 -3.16 13.05
C GLU A 103 7.96 -4.42 13.75
N ALA A 104 6.71 -4.38 14.23
CA ALA A 104 6.08 -5.55 14.85
C ALA A 104 5.91 -6.74 13.90
N PHE A 105 5.70 -6.47 12.60
CA PHE A 105 5.64 -7.48 11.55
C PHE A 105 7.03 -7.84 10.97
N ASP A 106 8.12 -7.28 11.51
CA ASP A 106 9.50 -7.42 11.01
C ASP A 106 9.63 -7.07 9.50
N ILE A 107 8.87 -6.08 9.03
CA ILE A 107 8.87 -5.56 7.66
C ILE A 107 9.90 -4.41 7.54
N PRO A 108 10.93 -4.53 6.69
CA PRO A 108 11.88 -3.45 6.42
C PRO A 108 11.22 -2.20 5.86
N ILE A 109 11.69 -1.05 6.33
CA ILE A 109 11.24 0.26 5.87
C ILE A 109 12.36 0.92 5.07
N TYR A 110 12.02 1.44 3.89
CA TYR A 110 12.91 2.25 3.06
C TYR A 110 12.31 3.63 2.80
N ASP A 111 13.14 4.64 2.91
CA ASP A 111 12.83 6.02 2.55
C ASP A 111 14.11 6.71 2.06
N ALA A 112 13.96 7.83 1.34
CA ALA A 112 15.09 8.53 0.74
C ALA A 112 14.85 10.05 0.70
N PRO A 113 15.69 10.87 1.35
CA PRO A 113 15.55 12.33 1.30
C PRO A 113 15.62 12.86 -0.13
N GLY A 114 14.70 13.77 -0.48
CA GLY A 114 14.61 14.34 -1.82
C GLY A 114 13.81 13.50 -2.83
N PHE A 115 13.32 12.34 -2.43
CA PHE A 115 12.54 11.40 -3.24
C PHE A 115 11.19 11.08 -2.57
N GLU A 116 10.22 10.66 -3.38
CA GLU A 116 8.91 10.19 -2.92
C GLU A 116 8.91 8.66 -2.75
N ALA A 117 7.89 8.12 -2.08
CA ALA A 117 7.77 6.68 -1.85
C ALA A 117 7.73 5.90 -3.18
N ASP A 118 7.10 6.46 -4.22
CA ASP A 118 6.99 5.89 -5.55
C ASP A 118 8.36 5.77 -6.25
N ASP A 119 9.28 6.71 -6.03
CA ASP A 119 10.65 6.68 -6.51
C ASP A 119 11.49 5.62 -5.78
N VAL A 120 11.26 5.43 -4.48
CA VAL A 120 11.88 4.34 -3.71
C VAL A 120 11.38 3.00 -4.22
N LEU A 121 10.07 2.84 -4.44
CA LEU A 121 9.46 1.66 -5.05
C LEU A 121 10.06 1.37 -6.43
N GLY A 122 10.13 2.38 -7.30
CA GLY A 122 10.71 2.29 -8.64
C GLY A 122 12.18 1.87 -8.60
N THR A 123 12.94 2.37 -7.63
CA THR A 123 14.34 2.00 -7.43
C THR A 123 14.50 0.54 -7.04
N ILE A 124 13.69 0.04 -6.08
CA ILE A 124 13.72 -1.39 -5.69
C ILE A 124 13.32 -2.28 -6.87
N VAL A 125 12.26 -1.91 -7.60
CA VAL A 125 11.84 -2.62 -8.82
C VAL A 125 13.00 -2.67 -9.83
N HIS A 126 13.70 -1.57 -10.04
CA HIS A 126 14.83 -1.51 -10.97
C HIS A 126 16.03 -2.35 -10.52
N GLN A 127 16.35 -2.35 -9.23
CA GLN A 127 17.47 -3.14 -8.69
C GLN A 127 17.23 -4.65 -8.77
N ILE A 128 15.99 -5.11 -8.57
CA ILE A 128 15.62 -6.53 -8.65
C ILE A 128 15.34 -6.95 -10.10
N ASN A 129 14.63 -6.12 -10.86
CA ASN A 129 14.29 -6.37 -12.25
C ASN A 129 14.90 -5.28 -13.15
N PRO A 130 16.23 -5.27 -13.34
CA PRO A 130 16.83 -4.31 -14.24
C PRO A 130 16.25 -4.55 -15.63
N VAL A 131 15.51 -3.55 -16.13
CA VAL A 131 15.02 -3.54 -17.51
C VAL A 131 16.22 -3.81 -18.42
N ARG A 132 16.05 -4.71 -19.40
CA ARG A 132 17.07 -5.05 -20.40
C ARG A 132 17.49 -3.80 -21.17
N SER A 133 18.40 -3.02 -20.62
CA SER A 133 19.11 -1.98 -21.32
C SER A 133 20.18 -2.68 -22.13
N ARG A 134 19.82 -2.99 -23.39
CA ARG A 134 20.68 -3.45 -24.48
C ARG A 134 21.09 -4.93 -24.45
N GLU A 135 21.11 -5.51 -25.64
CA GLU A 135 21.69 -6.81 -25.95
C GLU A 135 23.07 -6.96 -25.28
N GLY A 136 23.24 -8.02 -24.47
CA GLY A 136 24.56 -8.48 -24.04
C GLY A 136 24.90 -8.35 -22.55
N SER A 137 24.15 -7.58 -21.74
CA SER A 137 24.46 -7.47 -20.31
C SER A 137 23.87 -8.65 -19.54
N GLN A 138 24.74 -9.52 -19.01
CA GLN A 138 24.37 -10.66 -18.19
C GLN A 138 23.54 -10.21 -16.98
N ARG A 139 22.43 -10.92 -16.71
CA ARG A 139 21.63 -10.70 -15.49
C ARG A 139 22.50 -10.95 -14.26
N PRO A 140 22.37 -10.15 -13.18
CA PRO A 140 22.79 -10.60 -11.86
C PRO A 140 22.11 -11.93 -11.57
N SER A 141 22.89 -12.94 -11.16
CA SER A 141 22.43 -14.32 -10.94
C SER A 141 21.35 -14.46 -9.86
N THR A 142 21.08 -13.42 -9.08
CA THR A 142 20.21 -13.45 -7.89
C THR A 142 18.76 -13.09 -8.15
N SER A 143 18.39 -12.54 -9.31
CA SER A 143 17.02 -12.06 -9.59
C SER A 143 16.22 -12.86 -10.62
N ASN A 144 16.75 -14.03 -11.02
CA ASN A 144 15.97 -15.01 -11.78
C ASN A 144 14.98 -15.69 -10.84
N GLY A 145 13.74 -15.20 -10.80
CA GLY A 145 12.64 -15.91 -10.12
C GLY A 145 11.90 -15.11 -9.05
N ILE A 146 12.04 -13.79 -8.96
CA ILE A 146 11.21 -12.96 -8.08
C ILE A 146 10.18 -12.20 -8.91
N ASN A 147 8.91 -12.40 -8.61
CA ASN A 147 7.79 -11.57 -9.04
C ASN A 147 7.61 -10.43 -8.04
N ILE A 148 7.30 -9.24 -8.53
CA ILE A 148 7.11 -8.04 -7.72
C ILE A 148 5.67 -7.59 -7.81
N ILE A 149 5.05 -7.36 -6.66
CA ILE A 149 3.72 -6.76 -6.57
C ILE A 149 3.79 -5.48 -5.75
N ILE A 150 3.46 -4.36 -6.38
CA ILE A 150 3.40 -3.05 -5.71
C ILE A 150 1.98 -2.86 -5.17
N ALA A 151 1.83 -2.83 -3.86
CA ALA A 151 0.56 -2.50 -3.21
C ALA A 151 0.46 -0.98 -3.05
N SER A 152 -0.29 -0.31 -3.93
CA SER A 152 -0.50 1.13 -3.87
C SER A 152 -1.91 1.54 -4.28
N GLY A 153 -2.37 2.63 -3.70
CA GLY A 153 -3.56 3.35 -4.16
C GLY A 153 -3.29 4.32 -5.29
N ASP A 154 -2.03 4.67 -5.52
CA ASP A 154 -1.58 5.63 -6.50
C ASP A 154 -1.45 4.97 -7.88
N MET A 155 -2.06 5.61 -8.89
CA MET A 155 -2.05 5.11 -10.26
C MET A 155 -0.69 5.35 -10.93
N ASP A 156 0.19 6.16 -10.33
CA ASP A 156 1.48 6.52 -10.91
C ASP A 156 2.46 5.36 -10.90
N THR A 157 2.35 4.52 -9.86
CA THR A 157 3.08 3.26 -9.73
C THR A 157 2.80 2.31 -10.89
N MET A 158 1.70 2.48 -11.63
CA MET A 158 1.38 1.66 -12.79
C MET A 158 2.39 1.82 -13.92
N GLN A 159 3.18 2.89 -13.98
CA GLN A 159 4.27 3.01 -14.96
C GLN A 159 5.38 1.97 -14.76
N LEU A 160 5.46 1.36 -13.57
CA LEU A 160 6.44 0.32 -13.21
C LEU A 160 6.01 -1.09 -13.61
N VAL A 161 4.77 -1.27 -14.07
CA VAL A 161 4.26 -2.58 -14.52
C VAL A 161 5.10 -3.10 -15.69
N ASP A 162 5.51 -4.37 -15.60
CA ASP A 162 6.35 -5.06 -16.59
C ASP A 162 5.79 -6.47 -16.79
N ASP A 163 4.92 -6.60 -17.81
CA ASP A 163 4.19 -7.82 -18.14
C ASP A 163 3.52 -8.45 -16.90
N LYS A 164 3.87 -9.69 -16.55
CA LYS A 164 3.44 -10.39 -15.33
C LYS A 164 4.49 -10.39 -14.23
N LYS A 165 5.67 -9.82 -14.48
CA LYS A 165 6.79 -9.84 -13.53
C LYS A 165 6.66 -8.72 -12.49
N VAL A 166 6.17 -7.56 -12.90
CA VAL A 166 5.86 -6.44 -11.99
C VAL A 166 4.40 -6.07 -12.17
N GLN A 167 3.62 -6.17 -11.11
CA GLN A 167 2.18 -5.89 -11.11
C GLN A 167 1.83 -4.88 -10.02
N VAL A 168 0.72 -4.15 -10.19
CA VAL A 168 0.22 -3.21 -9.18
C VAL A 168 -1.07 -3.74 -8.57
N TYR A 169 -1.05 -4.00 -7.27
CA TYR A 169 -2.20 -4.39 -6.49
C TYR A 169 -2.84 -3.14 -5.87
N THR A 170 -4.10 -2.88 -6.20
CA THR A 170 -4.82 -1.73 -5.68
C THR A 170 -6.22 -2.10 -5.19
N LEU A 171 -6.70 -1.32 -4.21
CA LEU A 171 -8.05 -1.46 -3.66
C LEU A 171 -8.97 -0.53 -4.45
N LYS A 172 -10.03 -1.04 -5.07
CA LYS A 172 -11.00 -0.26 -5.87
C LYS A 172 -11.99 0.49 -4.99
N LYS A 173 -12.78 -0.24 -4.19
CA LYS A 173 -13.83 0.31 -3.33
C LYS A 173 -13.82 -0.38 -1.98
N GLY A 174 -13.60 0.42 -0.92
CA GLY A 174 -13.40 -0.11 0.42
C GLY A 174 -12.16 -1.02 0.49
N ILE A 175 -12.13 -1.87 1.51
CA ILE A 175 -10.97 -2.75 1.79
C ILE A 175 -11.04 -4.07 0.99
N ASN A 176 -12.22 -4.43 0.44
CA ASN A 176 -12.47 -5.78 -0.08
C ASN A 176 -12.34 -5.95 -1.58
N ASP A 177 -12.69 -4.90 -2.34
CA ASP A 177 -12.68 -4.95 -3.80
C ASP A 177 -11.27 -4.65 -4.28
N THR A 178 -10.55 -5.66 -4.75
CA THR A 178 -9.13 -5.57 -5.10
C THR A 178 -8.94 -5.84 -6.58
N ILE A 179 -7.93 -5.22 -7.17
CA ILE A 179 -7.55 -5.46 -8.55
C ILE A 179 -6.03 -5.49 -8.65
N LEU A 180 -5.55 -6.50 -9.36
CA LEU A 180 -4.14 -6.65 -9.73
C LEU A 180 -4.00 -6.20 -11.19
N TYR A 181 -3.26 -5.13 -11.45
CA TYR A 181 -2.94 -4.62 -12.78
C TYR A 181 -1.61 -5.21 -13.27
N ASP A 182 -1.70 -5.92 -14.39
CA ASP A 182 -0.59 -6.29 -15.26
C ASP A 182 -0.61 -5.44 -16.54
N GLU A 183 0.31 -5.71 -17.47
CA GLU A 183 0.39 -4.97 -18.74
C GLU A 183 -0.92 -5.05 -19.54
N GLU A 184 -1.57 -6.22 -19.58
CA GLU A 184 -2.84 -6.40 -20.31
C GLU A 184 -3.95 -5.50 -19.75
N LYS A 185 -4.19 -5.53 -18.44
CA LYS A 185 -5.20 -4.66 -17.81
C LYS A 185 -4.88 -3.18 -17.92
N MET A 186 -3.59 -2.83 -17.99
CA MET A 186 -3.15 -1.46 -18.26
C MET A 186 -3.50 -1.02 -19.68
N ILE A 187 -3.28 -1.89 -20.67
CA ILE A 187 -3.66 -1.63 -22.06
C ILE A 187 -5.19 -1.55 -22.18
N ASP A 188 -5.94 -2.42 -21.52
CA ASP A 188 -7.41 -2.35 -21.52
C ASP A 188 -7.94 -1.03 -20.95
N ARG A 189 -7.26 -0.50 -19.93
CA ARG A 189 -7.66 0.75 -19.25
C ARG A 189 -7.27 2.00 -20.02
N PHE A 190 -6.03 2.06 -20.52
CA PHE A 190 -5.45 3.29 -21.08
C PHE A 190 -5.28 3.25 -22.60
N GLY A 191 -5.34 2.07 -23.21
CA GLY A 191 -5.11 1.85 -24.64
C GLY A 191 -3.63 1.76 -25.04
N PHE A 192 -2.70 1.90 -24.09
CA PHE A 192 -1.26 1.89 -24.34
C PHE A 192 -0.48 1.21 -23.21
N LYS A 193 0.81 0.92 -23.47
CA LYS A 193 1.68 0.21 -22.53
C LYS A 193 2.04 1.05 -21.30
N PRO A 194 2.25 0.44 -20.12
CA PRO A 194 2.65 1.11 -18.86
C PRO A 194 3.74 2.18 -19.00
N LYS A 195 4.77 1.90 -19.81
CA LYS A 195 5.93 2.78 -20.02
C LYS A 195 5.59 4.14 -20.62
N LEU A 196 4.42 4.27 -21.25
CA LEU A 196 3.93 5.50 -21.87
C LEU A 196 3.04 6.33 -20.93
N LEU A 197 2.81 5.88 -19.69
CA LEU A 197 2.02 6.61 -18.71
C LEU A 197 2.61 7.99 -18.35
N PRO A 198 3.94 8.15 -18.18
CA PRO A 198 4.53 9.49 -17.98
C PRO A 198 4.38 10.40 -19.21
N ASP A 199 4.50 9.85 -20.43
CA ASP A 199 4.27 10.59 -21.68
C ASP A 199 2.82 11.06 -21.79
N TYR A 200 1.89 10.18 -21.46
CA TYR A 200 0.48 10.52 -21.40
C TYR A 200 0.23 11.67 -20.42
N LYS A 201 0.73 11.57 -19.18
CA LYS A 201 0.63 12.66 -18.18
C LYS A 201 1.34 13.93 -18.62
N GLY A 202 2.47 13.84 -19.32
CA GLY A 202 3.15 14.99 -19.88
C GLY A 202 2.29 15.77 -20.88
N LEU A 203 1.44 15.08 -21.64
CA LEU A 203 0.51 15.71 -22.58
C LEU A 203 -0.74 16.28 -21.91
N ARG A 204 -1.43 15.50 -21.08
CA ARG A 204 -2.73 15.91 -20.50
C ARG A 204 -2.65 16.62 -19.15
N GLY A 205 -1.49 16.59 -18.51
CA GLY A 205 -1.29 17.03 -17.13
C GLY A 205 -1.86 16.04 -16.12
N ASP A 206 -1.66 16.37 -14.85
CA ASP A 206 -2.27 15.67 -13.73
C ASP A 206 -2.79 16.67 -12.68
N PRO A 207 -4.11 16.87 -12.59
CA PRO A 207 -4.71 17.75 -11.61
C PRO A 207 -4.41 17.37 -10.14
N SER A 208 -4.25 16.08 -9.79
CA SER A 208 -4.01 15.68 -8.39
C SER A 208 -2.64 16.14 -7.87
N ASP A 209 -1.66 16.20 -8.76
CA ASP A 209 -0.31 16.69 -8.47
C ASP A 209 -0.06 18.11 -8.94
N ASN A 210 -1.09 18.75 -9.48
CA ASN A 210 -1.01 20.06 -10.11
C ASN A 210 0.03 20.11 -11.24
N ILE A 211 0.22 19.01 -11.96
CA ILE A 211 1.01 18.95 -13.21
C ILE A 211 0.15 19.53 -14.33
N ILE A 212 0.67 20.53 -15.04
CA ILE A 212 -0.14 21.32 -16.00
C ILE A 212 -0.42 20.54 -17.29
N GLY A 213 0.60 19.89 -17.86
CA GLY A 213 0.55 19.33 -19.21
C GLY A 213 0.33 20.42 -20.27
N ILE A 214 -0.19 20.06 -21.45
CA ILE A 214 -0.53 21.04 -22.49
C ILE A 214 -1.99 21.47 -22.33
N LYS A 215 -2.21 22.76 -22.09
CA LYS A 215 -3.56 23.33 -21.97
C LYS A 215 -4.38 23.06 -23.23
N GLY A 216 -5.52 22.37 -23.06
CA GLY A 216 -6.43 22.00 -24.15
C GLY A 216 -6.21 20.60 -24.71
N ILE A 217 -5.21 19.86 -24.22
CA ILE A 217 -5.07 18.42 -24.49
C ILE A 217 -5.64 17.65 -23.31
N GLY A 218 -6.78 16.99 -23.54
CA GLY A 218 -7.42 16.11 -22.55
C GLY A 218 -7.08 14.63 -22.77
N GLU A 219 -7.65 13.79 -21.92
CA GLU A 219 -7.53 12.32 -21.92
C GLU A 219 -7.56 11.68 -23.31
N LYS A 220 -8.63 11.94 -24.07
CA LYS A 220 -8.85 11.31 -25.38
C LYS A 220 -7.80 11.72 -26.39
N THR A 221 -7.43 13.00 -26.40
CA THR A 221 -6.43 13.53 -27.33
C THR A 221 -5.05 13.01 -26.99
N ALA A 222 -4.67 13.02 -25.71
CA ALA A 222 -3.39 12.45 -25.25
C ALA A 222 -3.30 10.96 -25.60
N THR A 223 -4.34 10.18 -25.30
CA THR A 223 -4.40 8.74 -25.65
C THR A 223 -4.23 8.53 -27.15
N ASN A 224 -4.96 9.28 -27.99
CA ASN A 224 -4.86 9.17 -29.45
C ASN A 224 -3.44 9.47 -29.96
N LEU A 225 -2.77 10.46 -29.37
CA LEU A 225 -1.37 10.79 -29.71
C LEU A 225 -0.43 9.66 -29.31
N ILE A 226 -0.50 9.18 -28.07
CA ILE A 226 0.37 8.12 -27.56
C ILE A 226 0.20 6.82 -28.36
N VAL A 227 -1.04 6.41 -28.65
CA VAL A 227 -1.33 5.18 -29.41
C VAL A 227 -0.78 5.25 -30.83
N ASN A 228 -0.84 6.40 -31.49
CA ASN A 228 -0.40 6.52 -32.89
C ASN A 228 1.08 6.83 -33.05
N PHE A 229 1.70 7.51 -32.08
CA PHE A 229 3.02 8.10 -32.25
C PHE A 229 4.04 7.72 -31.16
N GLY A 230 3.61 7.04 -30.09
CA GLY A 230 4.50 6.58 -29.03
C GLY A 230 4.78 7.67 -27.99
N THR A 231 6.05 7.81 -27.64
CA THR A 231 6.54 8.78 -26.63
C THR A 231 6.37 10.23 -27.09
N ILE A 232 6.41 11.17 -26.14
CA ILE A 232 6.45 12.61 -26.42
C ILE A 232 7.62 12.95 -27.35
N GLU A 233 8.80 12.38 -27.12
CA GLU A 233 9.99 12.61 -27.95
C GLU A 233 9.77 12.14 -29.39
N GLU A 234 9.12 10.99 -29.58
CA GLU A 234 8.76 10.46 -30.91
C GLU A 234 7.70 11.30 -31.60
N ILE A 235 6.69 11.81 -30.86
CA ILE A 235 5.71 12.77 -31.36
C ILE A 235 6.41 14.01 -31.93
N TYR A 236 7.28 14.65 -31.14
CA TYR A 236 7.97 15.87 -31.58
C TYR A 236 8.97 15.63 -32.70
N LYS A 237 9.67 14.49 -32.67
CA LYS A 237 10.52 14.06 -33.78
C LYS A 237 9.72 13.91 -35.08
N GLN A 238 8.51 13.34 -34.99
CA GLN A 238 7.66 13.14 -36.16
C GLN A 238 7.05 14.45 -36.67
N ILE A 239 6.70 15.38 -35.78
CA ILE A 239 6.25 16.74 -36.14
C ILE A 239 7.35 17.44 -36.97
N LYS A 240 8.60 17.41 -36.50
CA LYS A 240 9.74 18.02 -37.21
C LYS A 240 10.02 17.37 -38.57
N LYS A 241 9.61 16.11 -38.77
CA LYS A 241 9.83 15.34 -40.01
C LYS A 241 8.71 15.49 -41.03
N ASP A 242 7.46 15.23 -40.64
CA ASP A 242 6.28 15.32 -41.50
C ASP A 242 4.99 15.50 -40.69
N GLU A 243 4.56 16.76 -40.56
CA GLU A 243 3.33 17.16 -39.89
C GLU A 243 2.05 16.57 -40.52
N LYS A 244 2.07 16.25 -41.83
CA LYS A 244 0.87 15.76 -42.53
C LYS A 244 0.44 14.37 -42.04
N VAL A 245 1.34 13.62 -41.42
CA VAL A 245 1.01 12.31 -40.82
C VAL A 245 -0.01 12.47 -39.68
N PHE A 246 0.06 13.55 -38.92
CA PHE A 246 -0.88 13.85 -37.83
C PHE A 246 -2.30 14.08 -38.35
N LEU A 247 -2.43 14.87 -39.42
CA LEU A 247 -3.71 15.13 -40.08
C LEU A 247 -4.33 13.84 -40.65
N LYS A 248 -3.51 12.99 -41.29
CA LYS A 248 -3.95 11.67 -41.81
C LYS A 248 -4.44 10.73 -40.72
N LYS A 249 -3.91 10.86 -39.51
CA LYS A 249 -4.32 10.09 -38.32
C LYS A 249 -5.48 10.74 -37.55
N GLY A 250 -6.09 11.79 -38.09
CA GLY A 250 -7.26 12.45 -37.51
C GLY A 250 -6.94 13.43 -36.38
N ILE A 251 -5.68 13.84 -36.22
CA ILE A 251 -5.31 14.93 -35.30
C ILE A 251 -5.67 16.26 -35.98
N SER A 252 -6.46 17.10 -35.31
CA SER A 252 -6.90 18.37 -35.89
C SER A 252 -5.75 19.38 -36.00
N PRO A 253 -5.82 20.32 -36.96
CA PRO A 253 -4.81 21.38 -37.09
C PRO A 253 -4.58 22.17 -35.80
N ARG A 254 -5.67 22.47 -35.07
CA ARG A 254 -5.61 23.16 -33.76
C ARG A 254 -4.82 22.37 -32.72
N VAL A 255 -5.04 21.06 -32.62
CA VAL A 255 -4.31 20.21 -31.67
C VAL A 255 -2.84 20.13 -32.06
N LEU A 256 -2.53 20.00 -33.36
CA LEU A 256 -1.16 19.98 -33.84
C LEU A 256 -0.42 21.28 -33.51
N GLU A 257 -1.06 22.43 -33.68
CA GLU A 257 -0.51 23.73 -33.31
C GLU A 257 -0.25 23.85 -31.80
N LEU A 258 -1.19 23.37 -30.95
CA LEU A 258 -0.99 23.33 -29.50
C LEU A 258 0.23 22.47 -29.14
N ILE A 259 0.37 21.28 -29.70
CA ILE A 259 1.52 20.41 -29.40
C ILE A 259 2.82 21.11 -29.82
N LYS A 260 2.89 21.64 -31.05
CA LYS A 260 4.07 22.33 -31.59
C LYS A 260 4.57 23.45 -30.69
N ASN A 261 3.66 24.25 -30.15
CA ASN A 261 4.00 25.44 -29.37
C ASN A 261 4.34 25.12 -27.90
N ASN A 262 4.19 23.87 -27.44
CA ASN A 262 4.29 23.49 -26.04
C ASN A 262 5.21 22.27 -25.81
N GLU A 263 6.25 22.09 -26.65
CA GLU A 263 7.24 20.99 -26.53
C GLU A 263 7.92 20.96 -25.15
N GLU A 264 8.41 22.11 -24.70
CA GLU A 264 9.11 22.21 -23.41
C GLU A 264 8.17 21.93 -22.23
N GLU A 265 6.94 22.44 -22.25
CA GLU A 265 5.95 22.22 -21.19
C GLU A 265 5.55 20.75 -21.07
N ALA A 266 5.40 20.06 -22.21
CA ALA A 266 5.06 18.63 -22.24
C ALA A 266 6.21 17.76 -21.70
N LEU A 267 7.44 18.03 -22.12
CA LEU A 267 8.64 17.34 -21.63
C LEU A 267 8.89 17.59 -20.15
N PHE A 268 8.67 18.83 -19.69
CA PHE A 268 8.77 19.19 -18.29
C PHE A 268 7.71 18.48 -17.44
N SER A 269 6.45 18.50 -17.87
CA SER A 269 5.34 17.79 -17.21
C SER A 269 5.58 16.28 -17.16
N LYS A 270 6.12 15.69 -18.24
CA LYS A 270 6.55 14.28 -18.26
C LYS A 270 7.64 14.00 -17.23
N THR A 271 8.60 14.91 -17.09
CA THR A 271 9.69 14.76 -16.11
C THR A 271 9.17 14.73 -14.69
N LEU A 272 8.19 15.60 -14.36
CA LEU A 272 7.52 15.58 -13.06
C LEU A 272 6.69 14.31 -12.84
N ALA A 273 6.00 13.80 -13.87
CA ALA A 273 5.16 12.60 -13.76
C ALA A 273 5.95 11.27 -13.72
N LYS A 274 7.24 11.30 -14.08
CA LYS A 274 8.06 10.10 -14.17
C LYS A 274 8.60 9.69 -12.81
N ILE A 275 8.38 8.43 -12.44
CA ILE A 275 9.01 7.81 -11.27
C ILE A 275 10.51 7.63 -11.54
N ARG A 276 11.33 8.11 -10.61
CA ARG A 276 12.77 7.89 -10.60
C ARG A 276 13.10 6.49 -10.09
N THR A 277 14.25 5.98 -10.53
CA THR A 277 14.69 4.60 -10.22
C THR A 277 16.12 4.59 -9.66
N ASP A 278 16.55 5.74 -9.18
CA ASP A 278 17.90 6.05 -8.73
C ASP A 278 17.90 6.75 -7.36
N ALA A 279 16.90 6.45 -6.53
CA ALA A 279 16.89 6.88 -5.13
C ALA A 279 18.09 6.26 -4.39
N PRO A 280 18.80 7.01 -3.53
CA PRO A 280 20.03 6.55 -2.87
C PRO A 280 19.72 5.61 -1.69
N ILE A 281 19.19 4.42 -1.99
CA ILE A 281 18.88 3.36 -1.02
C ILE A 281 19.83 2.17 -1.15
N ASP A 282 20.28 1.62 -0.03
CA ASP A 282 21.02 0.34 0.03
C ASP A 282 20.02 -0.80 0.23
N PHE A 283 19.24 -1.09 -0.81
CA PHE A 283 18.25 -2.16 -0.75
C PHE A 283 18.92 -3.54 -0.88
N LYS A 284 18.54 -4.44 0.04
CA LYS A 284 18.98 -5.84 0.04
C LYS A 284 17.77 -6.72 0.34
N LEU A 285 17.59 -7.74 -0.49
CA LEU A 285 16.58 -8.76 -0.20
C LEU A 285 16.98 -9.50 1.08
N GLN A 286 16.04 -9.66 2.01
CA GLN A 286 16.28 -10.38 3.25
C GLN A 286 16.65 -11.84 3.00
N GLU A 287 17.52 -12.41 3.82
CA GLU A 287 17.88 -13.83 3.74
C GLU A 287 16.71 -14.74 4.12
N LYS A 288 15.96 -14.33 5.15
CA LYS A 288 14.75 -15.01 5.61
C LYS A 288 13.53 -14.42 4.94
N THR A 289 12.57 -15.28 4.65
CA THR A 289 11.23 -14.90 4.17
C THR A 289 10.45 -14.18 5.28
N PHE A 290 9.41 -13.45 4.89
CA PHE A 290 8.45 -12.85 5.80
C PHE A 290 7.91 -13.86 6.82
N TRP A 291 7.56 -15.07 6.36
CA TRP A 291 7.02 -16.14 7.21
C TRP A 291 8.03 -16.70 8.21
N GLU A 292 9.33 -16.66 7.90
CA GLU A 292 10.40 -17.08 8.82
C GLU A 292 10.76 -16.00 9.85
N ASN A 293 10.48 -14.74 9.55
CA ASN A 293 10.75 -13.60 10.43
C ASN A 293 9.56 -13.25 11.33
N ALA A 294 8.32 -13.53 10.91
CA ALA A 294 7.12 -13.12 11.62
C ALA A 294 7.10 -13.61 13.09
N ASP A 295 7.17 -12.67 14.03
CA ASP A 295 7.05 -12.92 15.47
C ASP A 295 5.64 -12.60 15.95
N LEU A 296 4.85 -13.64 16.18
CA LEU A 296 3.47 -13.50 16.62
C LEU A 296 3.34 -12.74 17.93
N LYS A 297 4.29 -12.90 18.85
CA LYS A 297 4.24 -12.22 20.15
C LYS A 297 4.40 -10.71 19.97
N LYS A 298 5.27 -10.26 19.07
CA LYS A 298 5.41 -8.83 18.75
C LYS A 298 4.12 -8.26 18.15
N ILE A 299 3.52 -8.99 17.19
CA ILE A 299 2.27 -8.57 16.56
C ILE A 299 1.13 -8.51 17.59
N GLU A 300 1.04 -9.50 18.46
CA GLU A 300 0.06 -9.56 19.55
C GLU A 300 0.21 -8.38 20.53
N ILE A 301 1.43 -8.12 21.01
CA ILE A 301 1.73 -6.98 21.89
C ILE A 301 1.35 -5.67 21.20
N MET A 302 1.69 -5.51 19.93
CA MET A 302 1.35 -4.32 19.17
C MET A 302 -0.18 -4.14 19.05
N PHE A 303 -0.95 -5.21 18.86
CA PHE A 303 -2.42 -5.12 18.84
C PHE A 303 -3.00 -4.73 20.20
N LEU A 304 -2.38 -5.17 21.30
CA LEU A 304 -2.78 -4.75 22.64
C LEU A 304 -2.47 -3.27 22.87
N VAL A 305 -1.28 -2.80 22.50
CA VAL A 305 -0.86 -1.40 22.65
C VAL A 305 -1.79 -0.43 21.90
N PHE A 306 -2.22 -0.80 20.69
CA PHE A 306 -3.16 -0.01 19.91
C PHE A 306 -4.65 -0.32 20.19
N GLU A 307 -4.94 -1.21 21.15
CA GLU A 307 -6.30 -1.62 21.55
C GLU A 307 -7.13 -2.25 20.42
N PHE A 308 -6.49 -2.89 19.44
CA PHE A 308 -7.12 -3.51 18.27
C PHE A 308 -7.68 -4.90 18.57
N ARG A 309 -8.59 -5.00 19.55
CA ARG A 309 -9.16 -6.25 20.08
C ARG A 309 -9.75 -7.16 18.98
N SER A 310 -10.45 -6.58 18.00
CA SER A 310 -11.07 -7.35 16.90
C SER A 310 -10.03 -7.96 15.95
N LEU A 311 -8.93 -7.25 15.66
CA LEU A 311 -7.84 -7.75 14.83
C LEU A 311 -7.02 -8.78 15.57
N TYR A 312 -6.79 -8.57 16.88
CA TYR A 312 -6.16 -9.55 17.74
C TYR A 312 -6.93 -10.89 17.74
N SER A 313 -8.25 -10.86 17.95
CA SER A 313 -9.09 -12.07 17.89
C SER A 313 -9.02 -12.76 16.53
N ARG A 314 -9.00 -11.98 15.43
CA ARG A 314 -8.87 -12.53 14.07
C ARG A 314 -7.51 -13.16 13.83
N LEU A 315 -6.43 -12.55 14.33
CA LEU A 315 -5.07 -13.09 14.27
C LEU A 315 -4.96 -14.38 15.09
N LYS A 316 -5.49 -14.39 16.32
CA LYS A 316 -5.47 -15.55 17.21
C LYS A 316 -6.26 -16.73 16.65
N SER A 317 -7.48 -16.49 16.15
CA SER A 317 -8.29 -17.50 15.43
C SER A 317 -7.57 -18.04 14.20
N PHE A 318 -6.74 -17.23 13.55
CA PHE A 318 -5.92 -17.62 12.42
C PHE A 318 -4.76 -18.57 12.83
N PHE A 319 -4.14 -18.39 14.00
CA PHE A 319 -3.03 -19.23 14.48
C PHE A 319 -3.44 -20.42 15.37
N GLU A 320 -4.52 -20.32 16.15
CA GLU A 320 -4.96 -21.38 17.08
C GLU A 320 -5.60 -22.59 16.39
N LYS A 321 -6.04 -22.44 15.13
CA LYS A 321 -6.79 -23.49 14.43
C LYS A 321 -5.97 -24.62 13.79
N LYS A 322 -4.62 -24.67 13.87
CA LYS A 322 -3.76 -25.90 13.88
C LYS A 322 -2.28 -25.67 13.56
N GLN A 323 -1.46 -26.61 14.06
CA GLN A 323 -0.06 -26.84 13.69
C GLN A 323 0.07 -27.12 12.18
N ASN A 324 0.82 -26.28 11.45
CA ASN A 324 0.93 -26.15 9.98
C ASN A 324 -0.26 -25.44 9.30
N PRO A 325 -0.21 -24.10 9.16
CA PRO A 325 -1.17 -23.40 8.33
C PRO A 325 -0.86 -23.62 6.84
N ASP A 326 -1.87 -24.04 6.08
CA ASP A 326 -1.86 -24.06 4.62
C ASP A 326 -2.26 -22.67 4.08
N LEU A 327 -1.57 -22.23 3.04
CA LEU A 327 -1.72 -20.93 2.38
C LEU A 327 -3.15 -20.74 1.83
N GLU A 328 -3.85 -21.77 1.35
CA GLU A 328 -5.23 -21.64 0.84
C GLU A 328 -6.27 -21.30 1.92
N GLU A 329 -6.01 -21.67 3.17
CA GLU A 329 -6.93 -21.45 4.29
C GLU A 329 -6.72 -20.07 4.95
N PHE A 330 -5.48 -19.56 4.92
CA PHE A 330 -5.13 -18.16 5.20
C PHE A 330 -6.05 -17.20 4.42
N SER A 331 -6.28 -17.52 3.14
CA SER A 331 -7.12 -16.73 2.23
C SER A 331 -8.58 -16.60 2.68
N LYS A 332 -9.15 -17.66 3.25
CA LYS A 332 -10.58 -17.72 3.63
C LYS A 332 -10.88 -17.00 4.94
N VAL A 333 -9.96 -16.98 5.90
CA VAL A 333 -10.17 -16.38 7.24
C VAL A 333 -10.13 -14.86 7.20
N LEU A 334 -9.32 -14.27 6.33
CA LEU A 334 -9.13 -12.81 6.24
C LEU A 334 -10.04 -12.15 5.21
N GLY A 335 -10.69 -12.94 4.33
CA GLY A 335 -11.63 -12.48 3.30
C GLY A 335 -12.99 -11.97 3.80
N SER A 336 -13.34 -12.14 5.08
CA SER A 336 -14.56 -11.57 5.68
C SER A 336 -14.32 -10.16 6.24
N LEU A 337 -13.74 -9.28 5.45
CA LEU A 337 -13.69 -7.87 5.77
C LEU A 337 -15.03 -7.26 5.36
N GLY A 338 -15.71 -6.58 6.27
CA GLY A 338 -16.98 -5.94 5.99
C GLY A 338 -17.53 -5.37 7.30
N PRO A 339 -17.99 -4.11 7.32
CA PRO A 339 -18.66 -3.58 8.50
C PRO A 339 -20.05 -4.22 8.55
N ARG A 340 -20.26 -5.17 9.46
CA ARG A 340 -21.61 -5.62 9.81
C ARG A 340 -21.80 -5.64 11.32
N THR A 341 -22.61 -4.66 11.72
CA THR A 341 -23.57 -4.63 12.84
C THR A 341 -23.00 -4.32 14.24
N PRO A 342 -23.63 -3.41 15.02
CA PRO A 342 -23.29 -3.20 16.42
C PRO A 342 -23.34 -4.53 17.17
N ALA A 343 -22.42 -4.69 18.11
CA ALA A 343 -22.25 -5.88 18.92
C ALA A 343 -23.61 -6.41 19.40
N ARG A 344 -24.00 -7.59 18.91
CA ARG A 344 -24.86 -8.47 19.69
C ARG A 344 -23.95 -9.15 20.72
N PRO A 345 -24.38 -9.30 21.97
CA PRO A 345 -23.61 -9.99 22.98
C PRO A 345 -23.35 -11.41 22.48
N LEU A 346 -22.07 -11.76 22.34
CA LEU A 346 -21.66 -13.14 22.08
C LEU A 346 -21.75 -13.89 23.40
N GLU A 347 -22.60 -14.92 23.42
CA GLU A 347 -22.60 -15.92 24.48
C GLU A 347 -21.22 -16.60 24.54
N ASN A 348 -20.73 -16.70 25.77
CA ASN A 348 -19.40 -17.18 26.14
C ASN A 348 -19.13 -18.61 25.66
N SER A 349 -17.99 -18.81 25.02
CA SER A 349 -17.32 -20.11 24.97
C SER A 349 -15.82 -19.95 25.23
N LEU A 350 -15.51 -19.56 26.46
CA LEU A 350 -14.24 -19.86 27.13
C LEU A 350 -14.63 -20.68 28.36
N ASN A 351 -13.91 -21.78 28.61
CA ASN A 351 -14.18 -22.76 29.68
C ASN A 351 -14.63 -22.09 30.99
N GLN A 352 -15.93 -22.11 31.27
CA GLN A 352 -16.56 -21.58 32.48
C GLN A 352 -16.54 -22.59 33.65
N ASP A 353 -15.93 -23.75 33.48
CA ASP A 353 -16.07 -24.88 34.41
C ASP A 353 -15.24 -24.77 35.70
N SER A 354 -14.47 -23.70 35.91
CA SER A 354 -13.62 -23.53 37.10
C SER A 354 -13.79 -22.21 37.85
N VAL A 355 -14.69 -21.31 37.44
CA VAL A 355 -14.87 -20.00 38.09
C VAL A 355 -16.22 -19.94 38.79
N ASN A 356 -16.22 -19.69 40.09
CA ASN A 356 -17.45 -19.49 40.86
C ASN A 356 -18.17 -18.23 40.36
N GLN A 357 -19.39 -18.41 39.83
CA GLN A 357 -20.22 -17.34 39.26
C GLN A 357 -20.57 -16.22 40.25
N GLU A 358 -20.71 -16.56 41.54
CA GLU A 358 -21.03 -15.58 42.59
C GLU A 358 -19.83 -14.65 42.82
N LYS A 359 -18.63 -15.23 42.97
CA LYS A 359 -17.37 -14.50 43.09
C LYS A 359 -17.09 -13.63 41.87
N LEU A 360 -17.34 -14.14 40.66
CA LEU A 360 -17.21 -13.36 39.43
C LEU A 360 -18.10 -12.11 39.42
N GLN A 361 -19.34 -12.22 39.90
CA GLN A 361 -20.23 -11.07 40.01
C GLN A 361 -19.75 -10.06 41.06
N GLU A 362 -19.26 -10.53 42.21
CA GLU A 362 -18.70 -9.67 43.26
C GLU A 362 -17.45 -8.90 42.76
N THR A 363 -16.50 -9.58 42.13
CA THR A 363 -15.30 -8.96 41.57
C THR A 363 -15.63 -8.01 40.41
N ALA A 364 -16.64 -8.33 39.59
CA ALA A 364 -17.11 -7.43 38.54
C ALA A 364 -17.71 -6.14 39.11
N ILE A 365 -18.48 -6.23 40.20
CA ILE A 365 -19.00 -5.06 40.90
C ILE A 365 -17.85 -4.25 41.52
N ALA A 366 -16.86 -4.91 42.13
CA ALA A 366 -15.69 -4.26 42.69
C ALA A 366 -14.89 -3.50 41.61
N LEU A 367 -14.65 -4.12 40.46
CA LEU A 367 -13.97 -3.46 39.34
C LEU A 367 -14.77 -2.26 38.82
N TRP A 368 -16.09 -2.38 38.71
CA TRP A 368 -16.93 -1.26 38.30
C TRP A 368 -16.87 -0.08 39.27
N LEU A 369 -16.80 -0.35 40.59
CA LEU A 369 -16.66 0.69 41.61
C LEU A 369 -15.31 1.40 41.57
N VAL A 370 -14.24 0.70 41.17
CA VAL A 370 -12.88 1.26 41.09
C VAL A 370 -12.60 1.89 39.71
N ASN A 371 -13.26 1.42 38.67
CA ASN A 371 -13.14 1.91 37.30
C ASN A 371 -14.54 2.07 36.67
N SER A 372 -15.13 3.24 36.89
CA SER A 372 -16.50 3.57 36.47
C SER A 372 -16.68 3.63 34.94
N ASP A 373 -15.60 3.64 34.17
CA ASP A 373 -15.64 3.69 32.70
C ASP A 373 -16.02 2.33 32.09
N ILE A 374 -15.91 1.23 32.87
CA ILE A 374 -16.25 -0.13 32.42
C ILE A 374 -17.65 -0.49 32.95
N THR A 375 -18.67 -0.33 32.11
CA THR A 375 -20.04 -0.71 32.50
C THR A 375 -20.25 -2.22 32.35
N ASN A 376 -20.57 -2.90 33.46
CA ASN A 376 -20.75 -4.36 33.55
C ASN A 376 -19.47 -5.18 33.20
N PRO A 377 -18.43 -5.13 34.05
CA PRO A 377 -17.15 -5.78 33.79
C PRO A 377 -17.27 -7.30 33.62
N SER A 378 -16.61 -7.84 32.60
CA SER A 378 -16.51 -9.27 32.33
C SER A 378 -15.32 -9.90 33.06
N LEU A 379 -15.22 -11.24 33.04
CA LEU A 379 -14.04 -11.97 33.53
C LEU A 379 -12.75 -11.45 32.87
N GLU A 380 -12.79 -11.13 31.58
CA GLU A 380 -11.63 -10.59 30.85
C GLU A 380 -11.24 -9.20 31.35
N ASP A 381 -12.22 -8.34 31.69
CA ASP A 381 -11.95 -7.01 32.23
C ASP A 381 -11.29 -7.06 33.61
N ILE A 382 -11.68 -8.05 34.44
CA ILE A 382 -11.09 -8.32 35.75
C ILE A 382 -9.63 -8.77 35.61
N LEU A 383 -9.38 -9.77 34.75
CA LEU A 383 -8.02 -10.27 34.49
C LEU A 383 -7.12 -9.18 33.89
N HIS A 384 -7.68 -8.36 33.00
CA HIS A 384 -6.99 -7.23 32.39
C HIS A 384 -6.65 -6.14 33.41
N TYR A 385 -7.58 -5.79 34.31
CA TYR A 385 -7.34 -4.80 35.35
C TYR A 385 -6.28 -5.28 36.37
N ALA A 386 -6.33 -6.56 36.74
CA ALA A 386 -5.39 -7.16 37.69
C ALA A 386 -4.04 -7.57 37.05
N ASN A 387 -3.91 -7.49 35.72
CA ASN A 387 -2.73 -7.91 34.95
C ASN A 387 -2.28 -9.35 35.27
N THR A 388 -3.26 -10.27 35.39
CA THR A 388 -3.03 -11.70 35.60
C THR A 388 -3.88 -12.54 34.64
N SER A 389 -3.54 -13.82 34.53
CA SER A 389 -4.30 -14.82 33.78
C SER A 389 -5.10 -15.76 34.69
N SER A 390 -4.99 -15.60 36.01
CA SER A 390 -5.70 -16.40 37.02
C SER A 390 -6.80 -15.58 37.68
N PHE A 391 -8.04 -16.09 37.67
CA PHE A 391 -9.15 -15.42 38.37
C PHE A 391 -8.94 -15.43 39.89
N GLU A 392 -8.34 -16.49 40.46
CA GLU A 392 -8.03 -16.56 41.90
C GLU A 392 -6.99 -15.52 42.33
N GLU A 393 -6.16 -15.03 41.41
CA GLU A 393 -5.21 -13.93 41.68
C GLU A 393 -5.82 -12.55 41.43
N ALA A 394 -6.93 -12.48 40.68
CA ALA A 394 -7.59 -11.24 40.29
C ALA A 394 -8.79 -10.86 41.18
N GLU A 395 -9.45 -11.87 41.78
CA GLU A 395 -10.45 -11.72 42.85
C GLU A 395 -9.83 -11.16 44.13
#